data_AF-A0A1Z4BMR4-F1
#
_entry.id   AF-A0A1Z4BMR4-F1
#
_cell.length_a   1.000
_cell.length_b   1.000
_cell.length_c   1.000
_cell.angle_alpha   90.00
_cell.angle_beta   90.00
_cell.angle_gamma   90.00
#
_symmetry.space_group_name_H-M   'P 1'
#
loop_
_entity.id
_entity.type
_entity.pdbx_description
1 polymer ?
#
loop_
_entity_poly.entity_id
_entity_poly.type
_entity_poly.pdbx_seq_one_letter_code
_entity_poly.pdbx_strand_id
1 'polypeptide(L)'
;MKLTNSHKYLLVNSILIALFFWGILYLKYFPAKIQCYYKSHYGFECPTCGLTRDFSQFLSLDFHSPLNPASYYYFTAFALIFVTRILHSLIVYRKPHQLKSIIFLDGVVLVFSIFVVVLGFL
;
A
#
# COMPACT_ATOMS: atom_id res chain seq x y z
N MET A 1 23.11 16.47 -18.21
CA MET A 1 23.45 15.06 -17.89
C MET A 1 22.24 14.18 -18.21
N LYS A 2 22.32 13.21 -19.14
CA LYS A 2 21.19 12.31 -19.44
C LYS A 2 21.06 11.28 -18.31
N LEU A 3 19.94 11.28 -17.59
CA LEU A 3 19.64 10.27 -16.58
C LEU A 3 19.51 8.89 -17.23
N THR A 4 20.19 7.87 -16.69
CA THR A 4 19.99 6.48 -17.13
C THR A 4 18.60 5.97 -16.70
N ASN A 5 18.09 4.93 -17.37
CA ASN A 5 16.76 4.38 -17.04
C ASN A 5 16.67 3.89 -15.59
N SER A 6 17.75 3.33 -15.05
CA SER A 6 17.80 2.92 -13.64
C SER A 6 17.68 4.10 -12.68
N HIS A 7 18.28 5.25 -12.99
CA HIS A 7 18.12 6.46 -12.16
C HIS A 7 16.70 7.00 -12.19
N LYS A 8 16.05 6.99 -13.37
CA LYS A 8 14.63 7.40 -13.49
C LYS A 8 13.73 6.49 -12.67
N TYR A 9 13.95 5.18 -12.76
CA TYR A 9 13.22 4.18 -11.98
C TYR A 9 13.38 4.41 -10.47
N LEU A 10 14.62 4.57 -10.00
CA LEU A 10 14.90 4.82 -8.58
C LEU A 10 14.28 6.13 -8.10
N LEU A 11 14.31 7.20 -8.91
CA LEU A 11 13.68 8.47 -8.57
C LEU A 11 12.16 8.30 -8.38
N VAL A 12 11.48 7.66 -9.33
CA VAL A 12 10.03 7.41 -9.26
C VAL A 12 9.69 6.56 -8.04
N ASN A 13 10.39 5.45 -7.83
CA ASN A 13 10.16 4.61 -6.65
C ASN A 13 10.45 5.33 -5.35
N SER A 14 11.47 6.19 -5.28
CA SER A 14 11.77 6.97 -4.07
C SER A 14 10.64 7.93 -3.73
N ILE A 15 10.05 8.59 -4.74
CA ILE A 15 8.87 9.44 -4.56
C ILE A 15 7.68 8.61 -4.06
N LEU A 16 7.43 7.45 -4.67
CA LEU A 16 6.35 6.56 -4.22
C LEU A 16 6.57 6.11 -2.78
N ILE A 17 7.76 5.62 -2.43
CA ILE A 17 8.10 5.18 -1.07
C ILE A 17 7.89 6.34 -0.07
N ALA A 18 8.31 7.56 -0.42
CA ALA A 18 8.11 8.73 0.43
C ALA A 18 6.62 9.05 0.65
N LEU A 19 5.79 8.97 -0.40
CA LEU A 19 4.34 9.15 -0.30
C LEU A 19 3.69 8.07 0.58
N PHE A 20 4.08 6.81 0.39
CA PHE A 20 3.61 5.70 1.23
C PHE A 20 4.01 5.88 2.69
N PHE A 21 5.26 6.21 2.94
CA PHE A 21 5.78 6.44 4.28
C PHE A 21 5.06 7.60 4.97
N TRP A 22 4.83 8.69 4.24
CA TRP A 22 4.02 9.80 4.73
C TRP A 22 2.59 9.36 5.10
N GLY A 23 1.93 8.55 4.26
CA GLY A 23 0.63 7.99 4.55
C GLY A 23 0.62 7.11 5.81
N ILE A 24 1.64 6.27 5.99
CA ILE A 24 1.81 5.45 7.20
C ILE A 24 1.96 6.33 8.45
N LEU A 25 2.83 7.35 8.39
CA LEU A 25 3.03 8.28 9.51
C LEU A 25 1.74 9.03 9.83
N TYR A 26 1.03 9.50 8.80
CA TYR A 26 -0.25 10.17 8.96
C TYR A 26 -1.26 9.29 9.68
N LEU A 27 -1.45 8.04 9.25
CA LEU A 27 -2.39 7.10 9.88
C LEU A 27 -1.99 6.69 11.30
N LYS A 28 -0.69 6.66 11.59
CA LYS A 28 -0.16 6.28 12.91
C LYS A 28 -0.30 7.41 13.94
N TYR A 29 0.04 8.64 13.57
CA TYR A 29 0.11 9.76 14.50
C TYR A 29 -1.14 10.65 14.51
N PHE A 30 -1.93 10.60 13.44
CA PHE A 30 -3.20 11.30 13.34
C PHE A 30 -4.31 10.27 13.15
N PRO A 31 -4.68 9.50 14.21
CA PRO A 31 -5.80 8.58 14.17
C PRO A 31 -7.07 9.40 13.98
N ALA A 32 -7.40 9.63 12.73
CA ALA A 32 -8.54 10.45 12.39
C ALA A 32 -9.79 9.68 12.82
N LYS A 33 -10.67 10.35 13.57
CA LYS A 33 -12.05 9.89 13.82
C LYS A 33 -12.84 10.01 12.50
N ILE A 34 -12.41 9.29 11.47
CA ILE A 34 -13.06 9.30 10.16
C ILE A 34 -14.38 8.58 10.34
N GLN A 35 -15.41 9.38 10.54
CA GLN A 35 -16.77 8.89 10.45
C GLN A 35 -17.04 8.56 8.98
N CYS A 36 -17.56 7.37 8.76
CA CYS A 36 -17.92 6.89 7.44
C CYS A 36 -19.08 7.73 6.89
N TYR A 37 -18.80 8.57 5.89
CA TYR A 37 -19.77 9.52 5.32
C TYR A 37 -21.10 8.84 4.95
N TYR A 38 -21.02 7.64 4.38
CA TYR A 38 -22.19 6.86 3.98
C TYR A 38 -23.05 6.45 5.18
N LYS A 39 -22.41 6.00 6.27
CA LYS A 39 -23.11 5.65 7.49
C LYS A 39 -23.76 6.87 8.14
N SER A 40 -23.06 8.01 8.16
CA SER A 40 -23.60 9.24 8.77
C SER A 40 -24.72 9.89 7.95
N HIS A 41 -24.66 9.82 6.62
CA HIS A 41 -25.58 10.56 5.75
C HIS A 41 -26.70 9.72 5.15
N TYR A 42 -26.46 8.43 4.89
CA TYR A 42 -27.42 7.52 4.27
C TYR A 42 -27.81 6.33 5.16
N GLY A 43 -27.20 6.18 6.34
CA GLY A 43 -27.56 5.13 7.31
C GLY A 43 -27.05 3.72 6.98
N PHE A 44 -26.31 3.55 5.87
CA PHE A 44 -25.74 2.26 5.49
C PHE A 44 -24.21 2.27 5.46
N GLU A 45 -23.60 1.12 5.74
CA GLU A 45 -22.16 0.93 5.69
C GLU A 45 -21.70 0.60 4.26
N CYS A 46 -20.73 1.33 3.74
CA CYS A 46 -20.10 0.98 2.46
C CYS A 46 -19.06 -0.14 2.67
N PRO A 47 -18.69 -0.89 1.61
CA PRO A 47 -17.69 -1.97 1.72
C PRO A 47 -16.31 -1.53 2.24
N THR A 48 -16.02 -0.22 2.20
CA THR A 48 -14.75 0.38 2.65
C THR A 48 -14.86 1.08 4.01
N CYS A 49 -16.04 1.03 4.63
CA CYS A 49 -16.28 1.60 5.95
C CYS A 49 -15.35 0.93 6.98
N GLY A 50 -14.69 1.69 7.83
CA GLY A 50 -13.77 1.15 8.86
C GLY A 50 -12.33 0.87 8.40
N LEU A 51 -12.03 0.83 7.11
CA LEU A 51 -10.68 0.52 6.58
C LEU A 51 -9.59 1.39 7.21
N THR A 52 -9.77 2.71 7.24
CA THR A 52 -8.75 3.64 7.74
C THR A 52 -8.48 3.45 9.23
N ARG A 53 -9.52 3.14 10.01
CA ARG A 53 -9.39 2.86 11.44
C ARG A 53 -8.61 1.57 11.66
N ASP A 54 -9.01 0.50 10.95
CA ASP A 54 -8.35 -0.81 11.06
C ASP A 54 -6.88 -0.73 10.61
N PHE A 55 -6.57 0.05 9.58
CA PHE A 55 -5.20 0.31 9.15
C PHE A 55 -4.35 0.97 10.24
N SER A 56 -4.91 1.92 10.98
CA SER A 56 -4.21 2.57 12.10
C SER A 56 -3.90 1.56 13.24
N GLN A 57 -4.83 0.64 13.52
CA GLN A 57 -4.61 -0.45 14.47
C GLN A 57 -3.54 -1.44 13.97
N PHE A 58 -3.61 -1.85 12.70
CA PHE A 58 -2.62 -2.75 12.09
C PHE A 58 -1.21 -2.16 12.08
N LEU A 59 -1.08 -0.84 11.87
CA LEU A 59 0.20 -0.12 11.99
C LEU A 59 0.76 -0.07 13.43
N SER A 60 -0.10 -0.32 14.41
CA SER A 60 0.26 -0.50 15.83
C SER A 60 0.45 -1.97 16.20
N LEU A 61 0.48 -2.86 15.21
CA LEU A 61 0.59 -4.31 15.35
C LEU A 61 -0.59 -4.96 16.09
N ASP A 62 -1.72 -4.26 16.19
CA ASP A 62 -2.97 -4.80 16.73
C ASP A 62 -3.85 -5.26 15.57
N PHE A 63 -3.91 -6.58 15.37
CA PHE A 63 -4.70 -7.22 14.33
C PHE A 63 -6.00 -7.82 14.86
N HIS A 64 -6.39 -7.55 16.11
CA HIS A 64 -7.57 -8.14 16.72
C HIS A 64 -8.83 -7.38 16.31
N SER A 65 -9.88 -8.11 15.92
CA SER A 65 -11.25 -7.61 15.73
C SER A 65 -11.37 -6.35 14.84
N PRO A 66 -10.98 -6.41 13.55
CA PRO A 66 -11.18 -5.29 12.64
C PRO A 66 -12.68 -4.97 12.51
N LEU A 67 -13.02 -3.70 12.27
CA LEU A 67 -14.39 -3.28 11.97
C LEU A 67 -14.83 -3.90 10.64
N ASN A 68 -13.87 -4.02 9.72
CA ASN A 68 -14.09 -4.51 8.39
C ASN A 68 -13.10 -5.66 8.12
N PRO A 69 -13.57 -6.91 8.00
CA PRO A 69 -12.72 -8.04 7.66
C PRO A 69 -11.95 -7.86 6.34
N ALA A 70 -12.48 -7.09 5.38
CA ALA A 70 -11.78 -6.77 4.14
C ALA A 70 -10.47 -5.99 4.39
N SER A 71 -10.36 -5.28 5.52
CA SER A 71 -9.17 -4.53 5.92
C SER A 71 -7.89 -5.36 5.85
N TYR A 72 -7.94 -6.66 6.19
CA TYR A 72 -6.76 -7.53 6.11
C TYR A 72 -6.23 -7.63 4.67
N TYR A 73 -7.11 -7.81 3.70
CA TYR A 73 -6.75 -7.96 2.29
C TYR A 73 -6.16 -6.67 1.73
N TYR A 74 -6.81 -5.55 2.00
CA TYR A 74 -6.30 -4.23 1.61
C TYR A 74 -4.95 -3.94 2.25
N PHE A 75 -4.82 -4.15 3.56
CA PHE A 75 -3.57 -3.88 4.28
C PHE A 75 -2.44 -4.77 3.75
N THR A 76 -2.72 -6.05 3.52
CA THR A 76 -1.74 -7.01 2.97
C THR A 76 -1.29 -6.59 1.57
N ALA A 77 -2.22 -6.21 0.69
CA ALA A 77 -1.88 -5.73 -0.65
C ALA A 77 -1.02 -4.46 -0.61
N PHE A 78 -1.39 -3.48 0.23
CA PHE A 78 -0.61 -2.25 0.39
C PHE A 78 0.78 -2.52 1.00
N ALA A 79 0.88 -3.36 2.02
CA ALA A 79 2.15 -3.75 2.63
C ALA A 79 3.05 -4.46 1.61
N LEU A 80 2.49 -5.37 0.81
CA LEU A 80 3.21 -6.09 -0.23
C LEU A 80 3.76 -5.13 -1.31
N ILE A 81 2.95 -4.19 -1.80
CA ILE A 81 3.41 -3.14 -2.73
C ILE A 81 4.52 -2.30 -2.09
N PHE A 82 4.36 -1.86 -0.84
CA PHE A 82 5.32 -1.00 -0.19
C PHE A 82 6.68 -1.69 0.02
N VAL A 83 6.66 -2.92 0.58
CA VAL A 83 7.88 -3.70 0.84
C VAL A 83 8.59 -4.04 -0.47
N THR A 84 7.85 -4.48 -1.49
CA THR A 84 8.45 -4.81 -2.80
C THR A 84 9.07 -3.58 -3.47
N ARG A 85 8.46 -2.39 -3.37
CA ARG A 85 9.06 -1.14 -3.89
C ARG A 85 10.41 -0.84 -3.24
N ILE A 86 10.54 -1.05 -1.92
CA ILE A 86 11.82 -0.88 -1.20
C ILE A 86 12.83 -1.91 -1.70
N LEU A 87 12.46 -3.19 -1.73
CA LEU A 87 13.35 -4.29 -2.14
C LEU A 87 13.82 -4.14 -3.60
N HIS A 88 12.90 -3.87 -4.52
CA HIS A 88 13.20 -3.67 -5.94
C HIS A 88 14.09 -2.45 -6.16
N SER A 89 13.87 -1.36 -5.43
CA SER A 89 14.75 -0.18 -5.49
C SER A 89 16.16 -0.52 -5.00
N LEU A 90 16.29 -1.28 -3.90
CA LEU A 90 17.58 -1.72 -3.37
C LEU A 90 18.30 -2.64 -4.38
N ILE A 91 17.58 -3.57 -5.02
CA ILE A 91 18.13 -4.46 -6.04
C ILE A 91 18.60 -3.66 -7.26
N VAL A 92 17.80 -2.73 -7.79
CA VAL A 92 18.18 -1.92 -8.96
C VAL A 92 19.35 -0.99 -8.64
N TYR A 93 19.43 -0.46 -7.42
CA TYR A 93 20.57 0.32 -6.95
C TYR A 93 21.87 -0.50 -6.95
N ARG A 94 21.83 -1.75 -6.46
CA ARG A 94 22.99 -2.67 -6.41
C ARG A 94 23.32 -3.30 -7.77
N LYS A 95 22.30 -3.61 -8.57
CA LYS A 95 22.37 -4.42 -9.80
C LYS A 95 21.52 -3.76 -10.92
N PRO A 96 21.95 -2.62 -11.47
CA PRO A 96 21.17 -1.86 -12.44
C PRO A 96 20.88 -2.62 -13.75
N HIS A 97 21.69 -3.63 -14.10
CA HIS A 97 21.47 -4.49 -15.27
C HIS A 97 20.20 -5.34 -15.16
N GLN A 98 19.68 -5.59 -13.96
CA GLN A 98 18.45 -6.38 -13.74
C GLN A 98 17.15 -5.57 -13.90
N LEU A 99 17.24 -4.27 -14.24
CA LEU A 99 16.09 -3.37 -14.30
C LEU A 99 14.89 -3.93 -15.07
N LYS A 100 15.10 -4.56 -16.24
CA LYS A 100 14.01 -5.11 -17.05
C LYS A 100 13.24 -6.23 -16.32
N SER A 101 13.96 -7.11 -15.62
CA SER A 101 13.35 -8.18 -14.84
C SER A 101 12.59 -7.63 -13.64
N ILE A 102 13.13 -6.59 -12.99
CA ILE A 102 12.47 -5.92 -11.86
C ILE A 102 11.18 -5.21 -12.30
N ILE A 103 11.17 -4.54 -13.46
CA ILE A 103 9.95 -3.92 -14.00
C ILE A 103 8.89 -4.98 -14.30
N PHE A 104 9.28 -6.14 -14.82
CA PHE A 104 8.34 -7.25 -15.02
C PHE A 104 7.77 -7.75 -13.69
N LEU A 105 8.61 -7.94 -12.67
CA LEU A 105 8.19 -8.34 -11.32
C LEU A 105 7.28 -7.30 -10.67
N ASP A 106 7.52 -6.01 -10.87
CA ASP A 106 6.61 -4.94 -10.42
C ASP A 106 5.19 -5.12 -11.00
N GLY A 107 5.09 -5.51 -12.27
CA GLY A 107 3.82 -5.82 -12.91
C GLY A 107 3.12 -7.03 -12.29
N VAL A 108 3.87 -8.11 -12.05
CA VAL A 108 3.36 -9.33 -11.38
C VAL A 108 2.85 -9.01 -9.98
N VAL A 109 3.63 -8.26 -9.20
CA VAL A 109 3.27 -7.81 -7.85
C VAL A 109 1.99 -6.98 -7.87
N LEU A 110 1.83 -6.08 -8.84
CA LEU A 110 0.63 -5.25 -8.96
C LEU A 110 -0.61 -6.10 -9.25
N VAL A 111 -0.53 -7.03 -10.22
CA VAL A 111 -1.64 -7.93 -10.56
C VAL A 111 -2.01 -8.82 -9.38
N PHE A 112 -1.01 -9.38 -8.69
CA PHE A 112 -1.24 -10.18 -7.49
C PHE A 112 -1.90 -9.36 -6.37
N SER A 113 -1.47 -8.12 -6.17
CA SER A 113 -2.06 -7.23 -5.17
C SER A 113 -3.53 -6.91 -5.48
N ILE A 114 -3.86 -6.70 -6.75
CA ILE A 114 -5.26 -6.52 -7.19
C ILE A 114 -6.07 -7.79 -6.89
N PHE A 115 -5.54 -8.96 -7.20
CA PHE A 115 -6.19 -10.23 -6.90
C PHE A 115 -6.46 -10.39 -5.39
N VAL A 116 -5.48 -10.08 -4.53
CA VAL A 116 -5.65 -10.10 -3.07
C VAL A 116 -6.78 -9.16 -2.62
N VAL A 117 -6.85 -7.94 -3.17
CA VAL A 117 -7.94 -7.00 -2.85
C VAL A 117 -9.30 -7.54 -3.29
N VAL A 118 -9.39 -8.15 -4.48
CA VAL A 118 -10.64 -8.74 -4.98
C VAL A 118 -11.13 -9.88 -4.08
N LEU A 119 -10.24 -10.69 -3.51
CA LEU A 119 -10.62 -11.71 -2.52
C LEU A 119 -11.28 -11.11 -1.27
N GLY A 120 -10.95 -9.87 -0.91
CA GLY A 120 -11.60 -9.18 0.22
C GLY A 120 -13.04 -8.72 -0.04
N PHE A 121 -13.52 -8.82 -1.28
CA PHE A 121 -14.91 -8.52 -1.64
C PHE A 121 -15.80 -9.77 -1.77
N LEU A 122 -15.21 -10.95 -1.75
CA LEU A 122 -15.91 -12.24 -1.80
C LEU A 122 -16.29 -12.71 -0.39
#